data_AF-A0A9E1SQ92-F1
#
_entry.id   AF-A0A9E1SQ92-F1
#
_cell.length_a   1.000
_cell.length_b   1.000
_cell.length_c   1.000
_cell.angle_alpha   90.00
_cell.angle_beta   90.00
_cell.angle_gamma   90.00
#
_symmetry.space_group_name_H-M   'P 1'
#
loop_
_entity.id
_entity.type
_entity.pdbx_description
1 polymer ?
#
loop_
_entity_poly.entity_id
_entity_poly.type
_entity_poly.pdbx_seq_one_letter_code
_entity_poly.pdbx_strand_id
1 'polypeptide(L)'
;MSQTKLSADGKTMTVSIPMSFTVRGGRKLVVSPDGSDWKKPRHRIDNTMVKALARAFRWQRLLESGQYATIEEIAKAEKINTSYISRILRLTLLSPEIVEKILDGRQPTDMTLKSLQKSFPVDWEEQREMLLTAD
;
A
#
# COMPACT_ATOMS: atom_id res chain seq x y z
N MET A 1 -19.91 11.13 -16.65
CA MET A 1 -21.30 11.01 -17.13
C MET A 1 -21.33 9.97 -18.25
N SER A 2 -22.12 8.91 -18.11
CA SER A 2 -22.27 7.90 -19.18
C SER A 2 -22.98 8.50 -20.38
N GLN A 3 -22.45 8.29 -21.59
CA GLN A 3 -23.14 8.66 -22.83
C GLN A 3 -23.81 7.43 -23.43
N THR A 4 -25.13 7.51 -23.62
CA THR A 4 -25.90 6.47 -24.30
C THR A 4 -26.24 6.94 -25.71
N LYS A 5 -25.91 6.15 -26.72
CA LYS A 5 -26.29 6.35 -28.12
C LYS A 5 -27.17 5.21 -28.57
N LEU A 6 -28.33 5.53 -29.13
CA LEU A 6 -29.18 4.55 -29.81
C LEU A 6 -28.86 4.57 -31.31
N SER A 7 -28.69 3.39 -31.90
CA SER A 7 -28.53 3.22 -33.35
C SER A 7 -29.77 3.71 -34.09
N ALA A 8 -29.58 4.22 -35.31
CA ALA A 8 -30.66 4.79 -36.13
C ALA A 8 -31.76 3.77 -36.48
N ASP A 9 -31.44 2.47 -36.45
CA ASP A 9 -32.40 1.38 -36.66
C ASP A 9 -33.19 0.99 -35.39
N GLY A 10 -32.90 1.63 -34.25
CA GLY A 10 -33.53 1.37 -32.96
C GLY A 10 -33.18 0.03 -32.31
N LYS A 11 -32.29 -0.77 -32.91
CA LYS A 11 -32.01 -2.14 -32.45
C LYS A 11 -30.84 -2.24 -31.48
N THR A 12 -29.93 -1.27 -31.52
CA THR A 12 -28.68 -1.33 -30.74
C THR A 12 -28.52 -0.09 -29.87
N MET A 13 -28.39 -0.29 -28.56
CA MET A 13 -28.09 0.78 -27.60
C MET A 13 -26.64 0.63 -27.12
N THR A 14 -25.81 1.63 -27.39
CA THR A 14 -24.41 1.68 -26.97
C THR A 14 -24.28 2.61 -25.76
N VAL A 15 -23.85 2.04 -24.63
CA VAL A 15 -23.57 2.80 -23.40
C VAL A 15 -22.06 2.94 -23.26
N SER A 16 -21.55 4.17 -23.31
CA SER A 16 -20.16 4.48 -23.05
C SER A 16 -19.99 4.88 -21.58
N ILE A 17 -19.26 4.06 -20.83
CA ILE A 17 -19.00 4.25 -19.40
C ILE A 17 -17.49 4.52 -19.24
N PRO A 18 -17.07 5.73 -18.84
CA PRO A 18 -15.67 5.96 -18.49
C PRO A 18 -15.34 5.16 -17.23
N MET A 19 -14.36 4.25 -17.33
CA MET A 19 -13.90 3.42 -16.22
C MET A 19 -12.38 3.28 -16.24
N SER A 20 -11.78 3.21 -15.06
CA SER A 20 -10.34 3.02 -14.88
C SER A 20 -10.06 1.65 -14.28
N PHE A 21 -9.05 0.93 -14.80
CA PHE A 21 -8.62 -0.36 -14.28
C PHE A 21 -7.27 -0.22 -13.59
N THR A 22 -7.16 -0.69 -12.35
CA THR A 22 -5.88 -0.75 -11.62
C THR A 22 -5.57 -2.18 -11.20
N VAL A 23 -4.29 -2.51 -10.98
CA VAL A 23 -3.87 -3.86 -10.56
C VAL A 23 -3.31 -3.81 -9.15
N ARG A 24 -3.89 -4.59 -8.22
CA ARG A 24 -3.42 -4.71 -6.83
C ARG A 24 -3.21 -6.17 -6.46
N GLY A 25 -1.99 -6.52 -6.03
CA GLY A 25 -1.64 -7.90 -5.66
C GLY A 25 -1.88 -8.93 -6.79
N GLY A 26 -1.72 -8.52 -8.05
CA GLY A 26 -1.98 -9.37 -9.22
C GLY A 26 -3.44 -9.50 -9.64
N ARG A 27 -4.38 -8.75 -9.03
CA ARG A 27 -5.81 -8.78 -9.37
C ARG A 27 -6.27 -7.43 -9.96
N LYS A 28 -7.12 -7.49 -11.00
CA LYS A 28 -7.72 -6.31 -11.63
C LYS A 28 -8.84 -5.74 -10.73
N LEU A 29 -8.76 -4.45 -10.41
CA LEU A 29 -9.77 -3.66 -9.71
C LEU A 29 -10.44 -2.70 -10.70
N VAL A 30 -11.75 -2.54 -10.60
CA VAL A 30 -12.55 -1.58 -11.38
C VAL A 30 -12.80 -0.36 -10.51
N VAL A 31 -12.36 0.81 -10.97
CA VAL A 31 -12.53 2.08 -10.27
C VAL A 31 -13.59 2.93 -10.99
N SER A 32 -14.46 3.58 -10.21
CA SER A 32 -15.48 4.52 -10.69
C SER A 32 -14.82 5.73 -11.37
N PRO A 33 -15.51 6.42 -12.30
CA PRO A 33 -14.98 7.61 -12.98
C PRO A 33 -14.56 8.77 -12.07
N ASP A 34 -15.03 8.83 -10.82
CA ASP A 34 -14.62 9.78 -9.78
C ASP A 34 -13.45 9.27 -8.92
N GLY A 35 -12.84 8.13 -9.26
CA GLY A 35 -11.76 7.52 -8.49
C GLY A 35 -12.25 6.66 -7.32
N SER A 36 -13.54 6.69 -6.99
CA SER A 36 -14.11 5.90 -5.90
C SER A 36 -14.28 4.43 -6.31
N ASP A 37 -14.32 3.53 -5.33
CA ASP A 37 -14.53 2.11 -5.60
C ASP A 37 -16.04 1.82 -5.82
N TRP A 38 -16.40 1.09 -6.89
CA TRP A 38 -17.81 0.82 -7.27
C TRP A 38 -18.62 0.08 -6.17
N LYS A 39 -17.92 -0.59 -5.27
CA LYS A 39 -18.42 -1.02 -3.96
C LYS A 39 -17.38 -0.58 -2.96
N LYS A 40 -17.76 -0.08 -1.76
CA LYS A 40 -16.82 0.10 -0.65
C LYS A 40 -15.95 -1.16 -0.57
N PRO A 41 -14.64 -1.08 -0.86
CA PRO A 41 -13.81 -2.26 -0.84
C PRO A 41 -13.92 -2.78 0.57
N ARG A 42 -14.28 -4.06 0.72
CA ARG A 42 -14.14 -4.69 2.03
C ARG A 42 -12.70 -4.45 2.45
N HIS A 43 -12.50 -3.85 3.63
CA HIS A 43 -11.17 -3.72 4.21
C HIS A 43 -10.49 -5.08 4.11
N ARG A 44 -9.42 -5.12 3.33
CA ARG A 44 -8.69 -6.35 3.04
C ARG A 44 -7.29 -6.12 3.54
N ILE A 45 -6.95 -6.90 4.57
CA ILE A 45 -5.63 -6.92 5.15
C ILE A 45 -4.62 -7.27 4.06
N ASP A 46 -3.68 -6.36 3.81
CA ASP A 46 -2.58 -6.62 2.90
C ASP A 46 -1.52 -7.42 3.64
N ASN A 47 -1.62 -8.76 3.56
CA ASN A 47 -0.70 -9.68 4.23
C ASN A 47 0.78 -9.42 3.88
N THR A 48 1.07 -8.83 2.72
CA THR A 48 2.45 -8.51 2.31
C THR A 48 2.97 -7.34 3.13
N MET A 49 2.16 -6.29 3.30
CA MET A 49 2.50 -5.14 4.14
C MET A 49 2.56 -5.52 5.62
N VAL A 50 1.62 -6.33 6.10
CA VAL A 50 1.63 -6.81 7.49
C VAL A 50 2.90 -7.62 7.79
N LYS A 51 3.29 -8.54 6.89
CA LYS A 51 4.55 -9.30 7.04
C LYS A 51 5.79 -8.40 6.98
N ALA A 52 5.77 -7.33 6.18
CA ALA A 52 6.85 -6.37 6.12
C ALA A 52 7.00 -5.60 7.44
N LEU A 53 5.89 -5.12 8.02
CA LEU A 53 5.88 -4.49 9.35
C LEU A 53 6.38 -5.45 10.43
N ALA A 54 5.87 -6.68 10.45
CA ALA A 54 6.31 -7.69 11.42
C ALA A 54 7.82 -7.97 11.33
N ARG A 55 8.38 -8.03 10.10
CA ARG A 55 9.83 -8.16 9.90
C ARG A 55 10.59 -6.94 10.38
N ALA A 56 10.10 -5.73 10.09
CA ALA A 56 10.73 -4.49 10.50
C ALA A 56 10.91 -4.44 12.03
N PHE A 57 9.82 -4.64 12.78
CA PHE A 57 9.87 -4.64 14.25
C PHE A 57 10.67 -5.82 14.83
N ARG A 58 10.62 -7.00 14.19
CA ARG A 58 11.48 -8.13 14.60
C ARG A 58 12.95 -7.79 14.45
N TRP A 59 13.37 -7.28 13.30
CA TRP A 59 14.77 -6.92 13.05
C TRP A 59 15.24 -5.75 13.92
N GLN A 60 14.39 -4.76 14.16
CA GLN A 60 14.68 -3.69 15.14
C GLN A 60 14.95 -4.29 16.52
N ARG A 61 14.08 -5.17 17.02
CA ARG A 61 14.28 -5.82 18.33
C ARG A 61 15.57 -6.64 18.39
N LEU A 62 15.94 -7.30 17.29
CA LEU A 62 17.18 -8.06 17.22
C LEU A 62 18.43 -7.16 17.32
N LEU A 63 18.39 -5.98 16.71
CA LEU A 63 19.44 -4.96 16.85
C LEU A 63 19.47 -4.38 18.27
N GLU A 64 18.32 -3.99 18.81
CA GLU A 64 18.19 -3.40 20.15
C GLU A 64 18.60 -4.36 21.28
N SER A 65 18.32 -5.66 21.10
CA SER A 65 18.75 -6.70 22.04
C SER A 65 20.24 -7.02 21.95
N GLY A 66 20.96 -6.51 20.94
CA GLY A 66 22.36 -6.84 20.68
C GLY A 66 22.58 -8.25 20.14
N GLN A 67 21.52 -8.99 19.77
CA GLN A 67 21.66 -10.31 19.15
C GLN A 67 22.37 -10.23 17.79
N TYR A 68 22.20 -9.11 17.09
CA TYR A 68 23.03 -8.72 15.95
C TYR A 68 23.54 -7.30 16.19
N ALA A 69 24.80 -7.05 15.87
CA ALA A 69 25.42 -5.74 16.03
C ALA A 69 25.08 -4.80 14.87
N THR A 70 24.89 -5.33 13.66
CA THR A 70 24.69 -4.50 12.46
C THR A 70 23.65 -5.08 11.50
N ILE A 71 23.19 -4.24 10.56
CA ILE A 71 22.26 -4.63 9.51
C ILE A 71 22.91 -5.67 8.57
N GLU A 72 24.23 -5.60 8.34
CA GLU A 72 24.98 -6.55 7.52
C GLU A 72 24.96 -7.97 8.12
N GLU A 73 25.00 -8.10 9.45
CA GLU A 73 24.90 -9.40 10.10
C GLU A 73 23.52 -10.02 9.92
N ILE A 74 22.46 -9.22 10.07
CA ILE A 74 21.08 -9.65 9.79
C ILE A 74 20.94 -10.05 8.31
N ALA A 75 21.49 -9.26 7.40
CA ALA A 75 21.49 -9.52 5.96
C ALA A 75 22.13 -10.87 5.62
N LYS A 76 23.29 -11.14 6.22
CA LYS A 76 24.00 -12.42 6.06
C LYS A 76 23.21 -13.59 6.65
N ALA A 77 22.62 -13.43 7.84
CA ALA A 77 21.85 -14.46 8.51
C ALA A 77 20.56 -14.82 7.76
N GLU A 78 19.81 -13.82 7.30
CA GLU A 78 18.55 -14.00 6.58
C GLU A 78 18.76 -14.29 5.08
N LYS A 79 20.00 -14.16 4.56
CA LYS A 79 20.35 -14.26 3.13
C LYS A 79 19.58 -13.26 2.28
N ILE A 80 19.43 -12.04 2.79
CA ILE A 80 18.70 -10.95 2.16
C ILE A 80 19.67 -9.79 1.90
N ASN A 81 19.48 -9.05 0.82
CA ASN A 81 20.30 -7.88 0.52
C ASN A 81 20.16 -6.80 1.61
N THR A 82 21.30 -6.26 2.08
CA THR A 82 21.36 -5.19 3.10
C THR A 82 20.45 -4.01 2.78
N SER A 83 20.43 -3.54 1.53
CA SER A 83 19.56 -2.43 1.11
C SER A 83 18.08 -2.74 1.24
N TYR A 84 17.65 -4.00 1.09
CA TYR A 84 16.26 -4.38 1.34
C TYR A 84 15.95 -4.34 2.84
N ILE A 85 16.84 -4.86 3.69
CA ILE A 85 16.67 -4.80 5.13
C ILE A 85 16.56 -3.35 5.61
N SER A 86 17.44 -2.46 5.16
CA SER A 86 17.37 -1.03 5.50
C SER A 86 16.03 -0.38 5.09
N ARG A 87 15.48 -0.74 3.93
CA ARG A 87 14.17 -0.23 3.48
C ARG A 87 13.02 -0.75 4.34
N ILE A 88 13.08 -2.02 4.76
CA ILE A 88 12.06 -2.60 5.63
C ILE A 88 12.18 -2.07 7.05
N LEU A 89 13.39 -1.95 7.61
CA LEU A 89 13.61 -1.36 8.93
C LEU A 89 13.06 0.07 9.02
N ARG A 90 13.11 0.85 7.92
CA ARG A 90 12.51 2.19 7.89
C ARG A 90 11.02 2.19 8.25
N LEU A 91 10.30 1.09 7.99
CA LEU A 91 8.87 0.99 8.32
C LEU A 91 8.59 1.10 9.82
N THR A 92 9.58 0.93 10.70
CA THR A 92 9.41 1.16 12.15
C THR A 92 9.30 2.65 12.50
N LEU A 93 9.64 3.54 11.56
CA LEU A 93 9.49 4.99 11.70
C LEU A 93 8.10 5.50 11.32
N LEU A 94 7.21 4.62 10.84
CA LEU A 94 5.83 4.99 10.53
C LEU A 94 5.08 5.40 11.79
N SER A 95 4.19 6.38 11.65
CA SER A 95 3.31 6.78 12.75
C SER A 95 2.42 5.61 13.20
N PRO A 96 2.08 5.53 14.51
CA PRO A 96 1.21 4.48 15.03
C PRO A 96 -0.12 4.39 14.27
N GLU A 97 -0.71 5.52 13.89
CA GLU A 97 -1.96 5.58 13.13
C GLU A 97 -1.84 4.88 11.76
N ILE A 98 -0.73 5.10 11.04
CA ILE A 98 -0.51 4.45 9.75
C ILE A 98 -0.34 2.94 9.93
N VAL A 99 0.41 2.53 10.95
CA VAL A 99 0.58 1.10 11.28
C VAL A 99 -0.79 0.46 11.59
N GLU A 100 -1.62 1.09 12.41
CA GLU A 100 -2.98 0.61 12.71
C GLU A 100 -3.85 0.51 11.46
N LYS A 101 -3.86 1.55 10.62
CA LYS A 101 -4.62 1.51 9.35
C LYS A 101 -4.17 0.38 8.44
N ILE A 102 -2.87 0.07 8.38
CA ILE A 102 -2.35 -1.06 7.61
C ILE A 102 -2.82 -2.40 8.18
N LEU A 103 -2.76 -2.56 9.50
CA LEU A 103 -3.18 -3.77 10.20
C LEU A 103 -4.69 -4.02 10.05
N ASP A 104 -5.49 -2.95 10.08
CA ASP A 104 -6.94 -2.98 9.89
C ASP A 104 -7.36 -3.17 8.41
N GLY A 105 -6.43 -3.08 7.45
CA GLY A 105 -6.78 -3.08 6.02
C GLY A 105 -7.54 -1.81 5.60
N ARG A 106 -7.33 -0.70 6.32
CA ARG A 106 -7.94 0.62 6.15
C ARG A 106 -6.99 1.66 5.54
N GLN A 107 -5.80 1.26 5.12
CA GLN A 107 -4.89 2.14 4.41
C GLN A 107 -5.48 2.59 3.05
N PRO A 108 -5.12 3.78 2.56
CA PRO A 108 -5.44 4.23 1.20
C PRO A 108 -4.99 3.25 0.11
N THR A 109 -5.69 3.26 -1.03
CA THR A 109 -5.48 2.28 -2.10
C THR A 109 -4.14 2.44 -2.82
N ASP A 110 -3.64 3.66 -2.87
CA ASP A 110 -2.34 4.05 -3.41
C ASP A 110 -1.17 3.76 -2.44
N MET A 111 -1.46 3.57 -1.15
CA MET A 111 -0.49 3.10 -0.17
C MET A 111 -0.16 1.62 -0.41
N THR A 112 1.01 1.38 -1.00
CA THR A 112 1.54 0.04 -1.30
C THR A 112 2.85 -0.17 -0.56
N LEU A 113 3.25 -1.43 -0.36
CA LEU A 113 4.58 -1.72 0.21
C LEU A 113 5.71 -1.05 -0.61
N LYS A 114 5.56 -0.96 -1.93
CA LYS A 114 6.54 -0.30 -2.80
C LYS A 114 6.62 1.21 -2.55
N SER A 115 5.49 1.88 -2.28
CA SER A 115 5.52 3.31 -1.92
C SER A 115 6.13 3.51 -0.53
N LEU A 116 5.81 2.66 0.45
CA LEU A 116 6.39 2.73 1.80
C LEU A 116 7.90 2.40 1.85
N GLN A 117 8.43 1.64 0.88
CA GLN A 117 9.87 1.40 0.76
C GLN A 117 10.64 2.58 0.14
N LYS A 118 9.94 3.58 -0.42
CA LYS A 118 10.56 4.86 -0.79
C LYS A 118 10.80 5.69 0.46
N SER A 119 11.56 6.77 0.33
CA SER A 119 11.74 7.71 1.44
C SER A 119 10.42 8.38 1.77
N PHE A 120 10.13 8.50 3.06
CA PHE A 120 9.02 9.28 3.63
C PHE A 120 9.57 10.12 4.80
N PRO A 121 8.89 11.22 5.16
CA PRO A 121 9.29 12.08 6.27
C PRO A 121 9.39 11.33 7.60
N VAL A 122 10.27 11.76 8.50
CA VAL A 122 10.31 11.21 9.87
C VAL A 122 9.21 11.82 10.75
N ASP A 123 8.83 13.07 10.46
CA ASP A 123 7.73 13.74 11.15
C ASP A 123 6.38 13.06 10.87
N TRP A 124 5.60 12.82 11.92
CA TRP A 124 4.34 12.09 11.80
C TRP A 124 3.21 12.92 11.20
N GLU A 125 3.18 14.25 11.38
CA GLU A 125 2.21 15.11 10.67
C GLU A 125 2.48 15.10 9.17
N GLU A 126 3.74 15.28 8.77
CA GLU A 126 4.12 15.21 7.35
C GLU A 126 3.84 13.81 6.75
N GLN A 127 4.04 12.74 7.53
CA GLN A 127 3.65 11.39 7.10
C GLN A 127 2.14 11.28 6.87
N ARG A 128 1.30 11.82 7.77
CA ARG A 128 -0.15 11.76 7.60
C ARG A 128 -0.58 12.50 6.35
N GLU A 129 -0.07 13.72 6.15
CA GLU A 129 -0.36 14.51 4.95
C GLU A 129 0.12 13.83 3.66
N MET A 130 1.26 13.15 3.69
CA MET A 130 1.78 12.48 2.50
C MET A 130 1.11 11.12 2.22
N LEU A 131 0.76 10.36 3.26
CA LEU A 131 0.42 8.94 3.14
C LEU A 131 -1.06 8.63 3.39
N LEU A 132 -1.80 9.51 4.08
CA LEU A 132 -3.22 9.32 4.38
C LEU A 132 -4.15 10.18 3.53
N THR A 133 -3.61 11.20 2.86
CA THR A 133 -4.37 12.07 1.98
C THR A 133 -4.58 11.37 0.64
N ALA A 134 -5.74 10.75 0.48
CA ALA A 134 -6.27 10.33 -0.81
C ALA A 134 -7.48 11.23 -1.11
N ASP A 135 -7.42 11.94 -2.23
CA ASP A 135 -8.55 12.67 -2.83
C ASP A 135 -9.76 11.76 -3.07
#